data_AF-A0A959Y198-F1
#
_entry.id   AF-A0A959Y198-F1
#
_cell.length_a   1.000
_cell.length_b   1.000
_cell.length_c   1.000
_cell.angle_alpha   90.00
_cell.angle_beta   90.00
_cell.angle_gamma   90.00
#
_symmetry.space_group_name_H-M   'P 1'
#
loop_
_entity.id
_entity.type
_entity.pdbx_description
1 polymer ?
#
loop_
_entity_poly.entity_id
_entity_poly.type
_entity_poly.pdbx_seq_one_letter_code
_entity_poly.pdbx_strand_id
1 'polypeptide(L)'
;MIGTITANLLRFVLLLLVQVLVLDHVVMFGGLMVPYLYVLALLMLPFEMPRWAVLMLGALLGHAMDVFSGTPGMHLGACVVAAYLRTPVLRLVAPRDGYEFGMRPNVAIMGLPW
;
A
#
# COMPACT_ATOMS: atom_id res chain seq x y z
N MET A 1 -1.68 -19.62 4.60
CA MET A 1 -2.65 -18.53 4.43
C MET A 1 -2.70 -17.58 5.63
N ILE A 2 -2.91 -18.07 6.86
CA ILE A 2 -2.94 -17.23 8.08
C ILE A 2 -1.65 -16.41 8.26
N GLY A 3 -0.48 -17.04 8.12
CA GLY A 3 0.81 -16.34 8.26
C GLY A 3 1.00 -15.17 7.27
N THR A 4 0.44 -15.27 6.06
CA THR A 4 0.50 -14.19 5.06
C THR A 4 -0.39 -13.01 5.48
N ILE A 5 -1.58 -13.28 6.01
CA ILE A 5 -2.50 -12.25 6.51
C ILE A 5 -1.86 -11.54 7.71
N THR A 6 -1.33 -12.29 8.66
CA THR A 6 -0.63 -11.73 9.83
C THR A 6 0.56 -10.88 9.43
N ALA A 7 1.38 -11.34 8.47
CA ALA A 7 2.52 -10.58 7.97
C ALA A 7 2.11 -9.27 7.28
N ASN A 8 1.04 -9.29 6.49
CA ASN A 8 0.53 -8.08 5.82
C ASN A 8 -0.08 -7.10 6.82
N LEU A 9 -0.82 -7.59 7.83
CA LEU A 9 -1.35 -6.75 8.90
C LEU A 9 -0.22 -6.08 9.69
N LEU A 10 0.80 -6.85 10.07
CA LEU A 10 1.97 -6.32 10.77
C LEU A 10 2.71 -5.29 9.91
N ARG A 11 2.93 -5.57 8.62
CA ARG A 11 3.53 -4.64 7.67
C ARG A 11 2.71 -3.35 7.54
N PHE A 12 1.39 -3.46 7.49
CA PHE A 12 0.47 -2.33 7.41
C PHE A 12 0.62 -1.40 8.62
N VAL A 13 0.59 -1.97 9.82
CA VAL A 13 0.77 -1.21 11.07
C VAL A 13 2.16 -0.60 11.16
N LEU A 14 3.22 -1.39 10.87
CA LEU A 14 4.60 -0.91 10.93
C LEU A 14 4.85 0.24 9.95
N LEU A 15 4.41 0.13 8.70
CA LEU A 15 4.60 1.18 7.70
C LEU A 15 3.84 2.45 8.06
N LEU A 16 2.63 2.33 8.61
CA LEU A 16 1.86 3.48 9.10
C LEU A 16 2.56 4.14 10.28
N LEU A 17 3.07 3.37 11.25
CA LEU A 17 3.78 3.92 12.40
C LEU A 17 5.09 4.61 12.00
N VAL A 18 5.88 3.98 11.12
CA VAL A 18 7.10 4.59 10.58
C VAL A 18 6.78 5.87 9.82
N GLN A 19 5.68 5.89 9.07
CA GLN A 19 5.22 7.08 8.37
C GLN A 19 4.94 8.22 9.35
N VAL A 20 4.09 7.98 10.34
CA VAL A 20 3.60 9.02 11.26
C VAL A 20 4.70 9.47 12.22
N LEU A 21 5.49 8.55 12.77
CA LEU A 21 6.46 8.85 13.83
C LEU A 21 7.80 9.34 13.31
N VAL A 22 8.17 8.97 12.08
CA VAL A 22 9.50 9.28 11.53
C VAL A 22 9.37 10.14 10.30
N LEU A 23 8.70 9.63 9.26
CA LEU A 23 8.74 10.26 7.93
C LEU A 23 8.02 11.59 7.88
N ASP A 24 6.93 11.76 8.65
CA ASP A 24 6.19 13.02 8.73
C ASP A 24 7.05 14.16 9.32
N HIS A 25 8.10 13.81 10.09
CA HIS A 25 9.08 14.75 10.61
C HIS A 25 10.34 14.87 9.74
N VAL A 26 10.47 14.05 8.69
CA VAL A 26 11.59 14.11 7.74
C VAL A 26 11.16 14.94 6.53
N VAL A 27 11.63 16.18 6.50
CA VAL A 27 11.36 17.08 5.38
C VAL A 27 12.54 17.07 4.42
N MET A 28 12.29 16.66 3.18
CA MET A 28 13.29 16.63 2.11
C MET A 28 13.25 17.91 1.27
N PHE A 29 14.32 18.14 0.51
CA PHE A 29 14.46 19.29 -0.41
C PHE A 29 14.24 20.64 0.28
N GLY A 30 14.77 20.81 1.50
CA GLY A 30 14.74 22.09 2.21
C GLY A 30 13.36 22.56 2.66
N GLY A 31 12.37 21.66 2.78
CA GLY A 31 11.02 22.03 3.24
C GLY A 31 9.89 21.62 2.32
N LEU A 32 10.20 21.16 1.09
CA LEU A 32 9.23 21.09 0.00
C LEU A 32 8.44 19.77 -0.08
N MET A 33 8.95 18.68 0.49
CA MET A 33 8.35 17.35 0.30
C MET A 33 8.53 16.43 1.51
N VAL A 34 7.46 15.70 1.83
CA VAL A 34 7.44 14.59 2.79
C VAL A 34 7.27 13.27 2.02
N PRO A 35 8.08 12.23 2.28
CA PRO A 35 7.93 10.93 1.64
C PRO A 35 6.77 10.13 2.24
N TYR A 36 5.87 9.64 1.40
CA TYR A 36 4.73 8.82 1.83
C TYR A 36 4.94 7.32 1.53
N LEU A 37 5.77 6.66 2.35
CA LEU A 37 6.09 5.23 2.21
C LEU A 37 4.96 4.31 2.67
N TYR A 38 4.00 4.78 3.46
CA TYR A 38 2.88 3.96 3.93
C TYR A 38 2.06 3.34 2.78
N VAL A 39 2.05 3.96 1.60
CA VAL A 39 1.38 3.47 0.38
C VAL A 39 1.91 2.09 -0.05
N LEU A 40 3.15 1.74 0.31
CA LEU A 40 3.72 0.41 0.06
C LEU A 40 2.91 -0.71 0.72
N ALA A 41 2.21 -0.43 1.83
CA ALA A 41 1.32 -1.40 2.47
C ALA A 41 0.19 -1.84 1.53
N LEU A 42 -0.30 -0.95 0.68
CA LEU A 42 -1.35 -1.22 -0.30
C LEU A 42 -0.78 -1.96 -1.54
N LEU A 43 0.41 -1.56 -2.00
CA LEU A 43 1.06 -2.16 -3.17
C LEU A 43 1.51 -3.61 -2.90
N MET A 44 1.97 -3.89 -1.69
CA MET A 44 2.45 -5.21 -1.27
C MET A 44 1.33 -6.19 -0.86
N LEU A 45 0.05 -5.83 -1.02
CA LEU A 45 -1.05 -6.75 -0.76
C LEU A 45 -1.01 -7.95 -1.72
N PRO A 46 -1.53 -9.13 -1.33
CA PRO A 46 -1.61 -10.30 -2.21
C PRO A 46 -2.43 -10.03 -3.48
N PHE A 47 -2.12 -10.71 -4.57
CA PHE A 47 -2.82 -10.52 -5.85
C PHE A 47 -4.24 -11.11 -5.84
N GLU A 48 -4.46 -12.13 -5.03
CA GLU A 48 -5.70 -12.92 -4.96
C GLU A 48 -6.75 -12.30 -4.04
N MET A 49 -6.45 -11.19 -3.38
CA MET A 49 -7.40 -10.53 -2.49
C MET A 49 -8.64 -10.04 -3.25
N PRO A 50 -9.84 -10.23 -2.68
CA PRO A 50 -11.05 -9.74 -3.32
C PRO A 50 -11.06 -8.21 -3.34
N ARG A 51 -11.57 -7.63 -4.43
CA ARG A 51 -11.52 -6.17 -4.69
C ARG A 51 -12.11 -5.34 -3.55
N TRP A 52 -13.22 -5.79 -2.96
CA TRP A 52 -13.86 -5.09 -1.85
C TRP A 52 -12.94 -5.01 -0.62
N ALA A 53 -12.15 -6.05 -0.34
CA ALA A 53 -11.24 -6.06 0.80
C ALA A 53 -10.07 -5.10 0.58
N VAL A 54 -9.52 -5.05 -0.64
CA VAL A 54 -8.46 -4.10 -1.01
C VAL A 54 -8.96 -2.65 -0.90
N LEU A 55 -10.19 -2.37 -1.35
CA LEU A 55 -10.81 -1.05 -1.21
C LEU A 55 -11.00 -0.66 0.26
N MET A 56 -11.53 -1.57 1.09
CA MET A 56 -11.70 -1.33 2.52
C MET A 56 -10.36 -1.10 3.23
N LEU A 57 -9.33 -1.89 2.90
CA LEU A 57 -7.98 -1.71 3.45
C LEU A 57 -7.36 -0.37 2.99
N GLY A 58 -7.54 0.02 1.73
CA GLY A 58 -7.10 1.32 1.23
C GLY A 58 -7.81 2.49 1.93
N ALA A 59 -9.13 2.39 2.12
CA ALA A 59 -9.90 3.40 2.85
C ALA A 59 -9.45 3.52 4.31
N LEU A 60 -9.26 2.39 5.01
CA LEU A 60 -8.77 2.36 6.39
C LEU A 60 -7.36 2.95 6.51
N LEU A 61 -6.47 2.63 5.57
CA LEU A 61 -5.11 3.16 5.54
C LEU A 61 -5.10 4.68 5.37
N GLY A 62 -5.84 5.16 4.37
CA GLY A 62 -5.92 6.58 4.06
C GLY A 62 -6.62 7.37 5.18
N HIS A 63 -7.70 6.82 5.74
CA HIS A 63 -8.36 7.43 6.90
C HIS A 63 -7.42 7.51 8.11
N ALA A 64 -6.66 6.45 8.39
CA ALA A 64 -5.69 6.48 9.49
C ALA A 64 -4.64 7.56 9.27
N MET A 65 -4.10 7.69 8.04
CA MET A 65 -3.16 8.74 7.70
C MET A 65 -3.78 10.14 7.86
N ASP A 66 -4.99 10.36 7.37
CA ASP A 66 -5.70 11.64 7.47
C ASP A 66 -5.89 12.11 8.92
N VAL A 67 -6.10 11.18 9.85
CA VAL A 67 -6.20 11.48 11.30
C VAL A 67 -4.88 11.98 11.86
N PHE A 68 -3.74 11.43 11.41
CA PHE A 68 -2.42 11.80 11.91
C PHE A 68 -1.84 13.04 11.21
N SER A 69 -2.04 13.19 9.90
CA SER A 69 -1.55 14.34 9.12
C SER A 69 -2.42 15.59 9.25
N GLY A 70 -3.65 15.46 9.77
CA GLY A 70 -4.60 16.56 9.83
C GLY A 70 -5.15 16.99 8.47
N THR A 71 -5.06 16.14 7.44
CA THR A 71 -5.57 16.41 6.09
C THR A 71 -6.81 15.59 5.77
N PRO A 72 -7.99 15.89 6.36
CA PRO A 72 -9.16 15.03 6.28
C PRO A 72 -9.57 14.73 4.83
N GLY A 73 -9.62 13.45 4.48
CA GLY A 73 -10.09 12.95 3.19
C GLY A 73 -9.04 12.88 2.07
N MET A 74 -7.88 13.49 2.24
CA MET A 74 -6.86 13.56 1.18
C MET A 74 -6.24 12.18 0.92
N HIS A 75 -5.72 11.54 1.96
CA HIS A 75 -5.12 10.21 1.86
C HIS A 75 -6.20 9.15 1.67
N LEU A 76 -7.38 9.29 2.28
CA LEU A 76 -8.52 8.39 2.05
C LEU A 76 -8.88 8.33 0.56
N GLY A 77 -9.09 9.49 -0.08
CA GLY A 77 -9.42 9.55 -1.50
C GLY A 77 -8.33 8.93 -2.38
N ALA A 78 -7.08 9.31 -2.15
CA ALA A 78 -5.94 8.79 -2.89
C ALA A 78 -5.79 7.27 -2.75
N CYS A 79 -5.92 6.73 -1.54
CA CYS A 79 -5.74 5.30 -1.27
C CYS A 79 -6.90 4.46 -1.82
N VAL A 80 -8.14 4.97 -1.80
CA VAL A 80 -9.29 4.30 -2.43
C VAL A 80 -9.13 4.24 -3.95
N VAL A 81 -8.70 5.34 -4.57
CA VAL A 81 -8.43 5.37 -6.02
C VAL A 81 -7.30 4.41 -6.37
N ALA A 82 -6.20 4.41 -5.61
CA ALA A 82 -5.10 3.47 -5.80
C ALA A 82 -5.55 2.01 -5.65
N ALA A 83 -6.37 1.69 -4.64
CA ALA A 83 -6.93 0.36 -4.43
C ALA A 83 -7.86 -0.08 -5.58
N TYR A 84 -8.66 0.84 -6.11
CA TYR A 84 -9.51 0.60 -7.28
C TYR A 84 -8.70 0.32 -8.54
N LEU A 85 -7.72 1.19 -8.83
CA LEU A 85 -6.85 1.09 -10.01
C LEU A 85 -5.87 -0.08 -9.94
N ARG A 86 -5.61 -0.63 -8.75
CA ARG A 86 -4.71 -1.77 -8.57
C ARG A 86 -5.06 -2.95 -9.48
N THR A 87 -6.33 -3.33 -9.59
CA THR A 87 -6.71 -4.50 -10.42
C THR A 87 -6.41 -4.30 -11.92
N PRO A 88 -6.86 -3.21 -12.58
CA PRO A 88 -6.52 -2.98 -13.98
C PRO A 88 -5.02 -2.79 -14.20
N VAL A 89 -4.31 -2.10 -13.31
CA VAL A 89 -2.85 -1.92 -13.41
C VAL A 89 -2.13 -3.27 -13.34
N LEU A 90 -2.49 -4.14 -12.39
CA LEU A 90 -1.88 -5.47 -12.28
C LEU A 90 -2.12 -6.33 -13.50
N ARG A 91 -3.31 -6.24 -14.12
CA ARG A 91 -3.61 -6.94 -15.38
C ARG A 91 -2.78 -6.43 -16.56
N LEU A 92 -2.48 -5.14 -16.60
CA LEU A 92 -1.68 -4.53 -17.66
C LEU A 92 -0.21 -4.97 -17.59
N VAL A 93 0.32 -5.14 -16.38
CA VAL A 93 1.73 -5.51 -16.12
C VAL A 93 1.91 -7.01 -15.89
N ALA A 94 0.82 -7.79 -15.92
CA ALA A 94 0.87 -9.23 -15.68
C ALA A 94 1.80 -9.94 -16.70
N PRO A 95 2.62 -10.91 -16.26
CA PRO A 95 3.33 -11.81 -17.16
C PRO A 95 2.36 -12.56 -18.08
N ARG A 96 2.88 -13.12 -19.18
CA ARG A 96 2.07 -13.88 -20.16
C ARG A 96 1.26 -15.01 -19.51
N ASP A 97 1.84 -15.66 -18.51
CA ASP A 97 1.21 -16.76 -17.76
C ASP A 97 0.34 -16.28 -16.58
N GLY A 98 0.24 -14.96 -16.37
CA GLY A 98 -0.47 -14.35 -15.26
C GLY A 98 0.30 -14.42 -13.93
N TYR A 99 -0.41 -14.18 -12.83
CA TYR A 99 0.12 -14.35 -11.47
C TYR A 99 -0.31 -15.72 -10.94
N GLU A 100 0.65 -16.50 -10.44
CA GLU A 100 0.36 -17.77 -9.78
C GLU A 100 -0.28 -17.55 -8.41
N PHE A 101 -1.10 -18.51 -7.97
CA PHE A 101 -1.73 -18.45 -6.66
C PHE A 101 -0.69 -18.55 -5.54
N GLY A 102 -0.70 -17.56 -4.64
CA GLY A 102 0.25 -17.43 -3.54
C GLY A 102 1.49 -16.60 -3.91
N MET A 103 1.61 -16.12 -5.14
CA MET A 103 2.66 -15.20 -5.55
C MET A 103 2.51 -13.87 -4.80
N ARG A 104 3.62 -13.35 -4.28
CA ARG A 104 3.61 -12.12 -3.47
C ARG A 104 4.29 -10.98 -4.23
N PRO A 105 3.73 -9.76 -4.20
CA PRO A 105 4.40 -8.59 -4.75
C PRO A 105 5.55 -8.17 -3.82
N ASN A 106 6.74 -8.68 -4.09
CA ASN A 106 7.98 -8.21 -3.50
C ASN A 106 9.13 -8.24 -4.52
N VAL A 107 10.17 -7.44 -4.25
CA VAL A 107 11.40 -7.42 -5.06
C VAL A 107 12.08 -8.78 -5.13
N ALA A 108 11.98 -9.60 -4.07
CA ALA A 108 12.64 -10.90 -4.00
C ALA A 108 12.06 -11.92 -5.00
N ILE A 109 10.76 -11.82 -5.34
CA ILE A 109 10.06 -12.74 -6.23
C ILE A 109 9.95 -12.13 -7.64
N MET A 110 9.63 -10.83 -7.73
CA MET A 110 9.39 -10.16 -9.01
C MET A 110 10.64 -9.49 -9.60
N GLY A 111 11.73 -9.41 -8.84
CA GLY A 111 12.98 -8.77 -9.24
C GLY A 111 12.93 -7.24 -9.19
N LEU A 112 13.93 -6.59 -9.80
CA LEU A 112 14.03 -5.13 -9.94
C LEU A 112 12.88 -4.44 -10.68
N PRO A 113 12.12 -5.09 -11.58
CA PRO A 113 10.95 -4.47 -12.20
C PRO A 113 9.77 -4.23 -11.25
N TRP A 114 9.83 -4.75 -10.01
CA TRP A 114 8.90 -4.42 -8.93
C TRP A 114 9.15 -3.02 -8.40
#